data_AF-A6GDJ6-F1
#
_entry.id   AF-A6GDJ6-F1
#
_cell.length_a   1.000
_cell.length_b   1.000
_cell.length_c   1.000
_cell.angle_alpha   90.00
_cell.angle_beta   90.00
_cell.angle_gamma   90.00
#
_symmetry.space_group_name_H-M   'P 1'
#
loop_
_entity.id
_entity.type
_entity.pdbx_description
1 polymer ?
#
loop_
_entity_poly.entity_id
_entity_poly.type
_entity_poly.pdbx_seq_one_letter_code
_entity_poly.pdbx_strand_id
1 'polypeptide(L)'
;MDARDEDSGFDERSATRTRLERAAVELAARRELARGLSTQSISLAERVEALGFGVETAQVFDLLPVIHVAWADGEVQRQEREAIMRVLEARDVQQGSPAYVLVDSLLEQRPAKEYFDETLAVLRDIVADNNRRAEALVDLCFVIAEAHGAGFLNLRDPIDAREKQALYEVAEALGERAHTWVKAKFGEFS
;
A
#
# COMPACT_ATOMS: atom_id res chain seq x y z
N MET A 1 4.08 26.81 54.19
CA MET A 1 3.77 26.00 53.01
C MET A 1 2.87 26.87 52.17
N ASP A 2 3.41 27.44 51.09
CA ASP A 2 2.81 28.53 50.33
C ASP A 2 1.82 27.96 49.31
N ALA A 3 0.61 28.54 49.22
CA ALA A 3 -0.45 28.08 48.32
C ALA A 3 -0.04 28.14 46.83
N ARG A 4 1.03 28.89 46.51
CA ARG A 4 1.62 28.98 45.17
C ARG A 4 2.39 27.71 44.74
N ASP A 5 2.98 26.98 45.69
CA ASP A 5 3.72 25.75 45.39
C ASP A 5 2.76 24.57 45.12
N GLU A 6 1.60 24.55 45.80
CA GLU A 6 0.58 23.51 45.60
C GLU A 6 -0.15 23.63 44.25
N ASP A 7 -0.38 24.86 43.78
CA ASP A 7 -1.04 25.15 42.50
C ASP A 7 -0.14 24.81 41.29
N SER A 8 1.17 25.13 41.37
CA SER A 8 2.14 24.80 40.32
C SER A 8 2.32 23.27 40.14
N GLY A 9 2.38 22.53 41.25
CA GLY A 9 2.49 21.08 41.21
C GLY A 9 1.22 20.37 40.74
N PHE A 10 0.05 21.00 40.81
CA PHE A 10 -1.20 20.47 40.26
C PHE A 10 -1.27 20.64 38.74
N ASP A 11 -0.85 21.80 38.23
CA ASP A 11 -0.83 22.11 36.79
C ASP A 11 0.15 21.20 36.03
N GLU A 12 1.37 20.99 36.55
CA GLU A 12 2.35 20.08 35.95
C GLU A 12 1.87 18.62 35.89
N ARG A 13 1.19 18.15 36.94
CA ARG A 13 0.62 16.79 36.98
C ARG A 13 -0.56 16.64 36.02
N SER A 14 -1.38 17.68 35.87
CA SER A 14 -2.46 17.73 34.89
C SER A 14 -1.91 17.66 33.46
N ALA A 15 -0.95 18.54 33.13
CA ALA A 15 -0.30 18.57 31.82
C ALA A 15 0.41 17.25 31.48
N THR A 16 1.07 16.64 32.45
CA THR A 16 1.73 15.34 32.28
C THR A 16 0.72 14.24 31.95
N ARG A 17 -0.42 14.20 32.64
CA ARG A 17 -1.47 13.20 32.39
C ARG A 17 -2.07 13.34 30.99
N THR A 18 -2.40 14.56 30.58
CA THR A 18 -2.92 14.83 29.23
C THR A 18 -1.91 14.41 28.16
N ARG A 19 -0.60 14.66 28.38
CA ARG A 19 0.45 14.23 27.45
C ARG A 19 0.50 12.70 27.32
N LEU A 20 0.43 11.98 28.43
CA LEU A 20 0.42 10.51 28.45
C LEU A 20 -0.84 9.94 27.80
N GLU A 21 -2.01 10.52 28.07
CA GLU A 21 -3.27 10.12 27.44
C GLU A 21 -3.23 10.30 25.91
N ARG A 22 -2.73 11.44 25.44
CA ARG A 22 -2.53 11.68 23.99
C ARG A 22 -1.58 10.67 23.38
N ALA A 23 -0.42 10.45 24.00
CA ALA A 23 0.56 9.47 23.52
C ALA A 23 -0.02 8.04 23.47
N ALA A 24 -0.87 7.68 24.43
CA ALA A 24 -1.53 6.37 24.47
C ALA A 24 -2.53 6.21 23.31
N VAL A 25 -3.33 7.24 23.01
CA VAL A 25 -4.26 7.25 21.87
C VAL A 25 -3.51 7.15 20.55
N GLU A 26 -2.43 7.91 20.40
CA GLU A 26 -1.60 7.93 19.19
C GLU A 26 -0.92 6.56 18.95
N LEU A 27 -0.39 5.94 20.01
CA LEU A 27 0.17 4.59 19.94
C LEU A 27 -0.89 3.54 19.59
N ALA A 28 -2.12 3.67 20.11
CA ALA A 28 -3.23 2.77 19.77
C ALA A 28 -3.62 2.90 18.29
N ALA A 29 -3.70 4.12 17.77
CA ALA A 29 -3.96 4.38 16.35
C ALA A 29 -2.88 3.76 15.47
N ARG A 30 -1.59 3.93 15.80
CA ARG A 30 -0.49 3.32 15.04
C ARG A 30 -0.49 1.80 15.07
N ARG A 31 -0.88 1.20 16.20
CA ARG A 31 -1.07 -0.26 16.28
C ARG A 31 -2.21 -0.76 15.41
N GLU A 32 -3.29 0.00 15.29
CA GLU A 32 -4.38 -0.34 14.38
C GLU A 32 -3.95 -0.18 12.92
N LEU A 33 -3.23 0.90 12.59
CA LEU A 33 -2.67 1.10 11.25
C LEU A 33 -1.71 -0.04 10.88
N ALA A 34 -0.79 -0.42 11.78
CA ALA A 34 0.11 -1.56 11.58
C ALA A 34 -0.66 -2.86 11.32
N ARG A 35 -1.74 -3.11 12.06
CA ARG A 35 -2.62 -4.26 11.83
C ARG A 35 -3.28 -4.23 10.45
N GLY A 36 -3.77 -3.08 9.99
CA GLY A 36 -4.29 -2.90 8.64
C GLY A 36 -3.25 -3.20 7.56
N LEU A 37 -1.98 -2.93 7.83
CA LEU A 37 -0.84 -3.28 6.98
C LEU A 37 -0.35 -4.73 7.14
N SER A 38 -1.02 -5.55 7.95
CA SER A 38 -0.58 -6.91 8.31
C SER A 38 0.88 -6.95 8.80
N THR A 39 1.28 -5.96 9.60
CA THR A 39 2.59 -5.89 10.27
C THR A 39 2.41 -5.56 11.75
N GLN A 40 3.44 -5.83 12.55
CA GLN A 40 3.50 -5.42 13.96
C GLN A 40 4.41 -4.19 14.16
N SER A 41 5.06 -3.73 13.09
CA SER A 41 6.03 -2.63 13.15
C SER A 41 5.34 -1.26 13.22
N ILE A 42 5.52 -0.59 14.34
CA ILE A 42 5.03 0.78 14.54
C ILE A 42 5.77 1.78 13.65
N SER A 43 7.07 1.60 13.44
CA SER A 43 7.85 2.50 12.58
C SER A 43 7.44 2.40 11.11
N LEU A 44 7.02 1.23 10.64
CA LEU A 44 6.44 1.10 9.30
C LEU A 44 5.06 1.75 9.22
N ALA A 45 4.26 1.64 10.27
CA ALA A 45 2.99 2.36 10.35
C ALA A 45 3.17 3.88 10.31
N GLU A 46 4.18 4.43 10.97
CA GLU A 46 4.52 5.86 10.92
C GLU A 46 4.91 6.33 9.51
N ARG A 47 5.67 5.51 8.78
CA ARG A 47 6.04 5.82 7.39
C ARG A 47 4.82 5.80 6.46
N VAL A 48 3.91 4.85 6.66
CA VAL A 48 2.65 4.78 5.91
C VAL A 48 1.73 5.95 6.26
N GLU A 49 1.67 6.35 7.53
CA GLU A 49 0.94 7.54 7.98
C GLU A 49 1.49 8.81 7.30
N ALA A 50 2.81 8.96 7.20
CA ALA A 50 3.45 10.07 6.49
C ALA A 50 3.15 10.10 4.97
N LEU A 51 2.77 8.96 4.38
CA LEU A 51 2.32 8.84 2.99
C LEU A 51 0.82 9.16 2.82
N GLY A 52 0.14 9.59 3.89
CA GLY A 52 -1.27 10.01 3.87
C GLY A 52 -2.28 8.88 4.12
N PHE A 53 -1.82 7.70 4.55
CA PHE A 53 -2.72 6.61 4.91
C PHE A 53 -3.12 6.68 6.39
N GLY A 54 -4.38 6.37 6.66
CA GLY A 54 -4.90 6.23 8.02
C GLY A 54 -5.27 4.80 8.34
N VAL A 55 -5.82 4.62 9.53
CA VAL A 55 -6.39 3.33 9.98
C VAL A 55 -7.39 2.76 8.97
N GLU A 56 -8.26 3.61 8.41
CA GLU A 56 -9.32 3.18 7.50
C GLU A 56 -8.83 2.85 6.09
N THR A 57 -7.61 3.25 5.72
CA THR A 57 -7.04 3.05 4.37
C THR A 57 -5.84 2.11 4.34
N ALA A 58 -5.29 1.72 5.51
CA ALA A 58 -4.12 0.87 5.60
C ALA A 58 -4.27 -0.48 4.85
N GLN A 59 -5.47 -1.06 4.84
CA GLN A 59 -5.76 -2.35 4.20
C GLN A 59 -5.64 -2.37 2.67
N VAL A 60 -5.55 -1.20 2.03
CA VAL A 60 -5.37 -1.07 0.57
C VAL A 60 -3.98 -0.56 0.18
N PHE A 61 -3.07 -0.37 1.16
CA PHE A 61 -1.72 0.12 0.90
C PHE A 61 -0.93 -0.80 -0.05
N ASP A 62 -1.22 -2.10 -0.01
CA ASP A 62 -0.59 -3.11 -0.86
C ASP A 62 -1.16 -3.16 -2.29
N LEU A 63 -2.16 -2.32 -2.62
CA LEU A 63 -2.64 -2.12 -3.99
C LEU A 63 -1.83 -1.07 -4.77
N LEU A 64 -0.94 -0.33 -4.11
CA LEU A 64 -0.13 0.70 -4.76
C LEU A 64 0.77 0.16 -5.90
N PRO A 65 1.42 -1.01 -5.76
CA PRO A 65 2.17 -1.60 -6.87
C PRO A 65 1.27 -1.98 -8.05
N VAL A 66 0.06 -2.45 -7.76
CA VAL A 66 -0.93 -2.83 -8.79
C VAL A 66 -1.37 -1.60 -9.57
N ILE A 67 -1.71 -0.53 -8.86
CA ILE A 67 -2.08 0.76 -9.45
C ILE A 67 -0.91 1.32 -10.28
N HIS A 68 0.33 1.15 -9.80
CA HIS A 68 1.51 1.58 -10.55
C HIS A 68 1.63 0.87 -11.91
N VAL A 69 1.45 -0.46 -11.92
CA VAL A 69 1.48 -1.27 -13.17
C VAL A 69 0.34 -0.87 -14.10
N ALA A 70 -0.87 -0.66 -13.59
CA ALA A 70 -2.02 -0.24 -14.40
C ALA A 70 -1.84 1.15 -15.04
N TRP A 71 -0.95 2.00 -14.50
CA TRP A 71 -0.61 3.30 -15.09
C TRP A 71 0.57 3.24 -16.08
N ALA A 72 1.14 2.06 -16.36
CA ALA A 72 2.35 1.91 -17.17
C ALA A 72 2.20 2.52 -18.57
N ASP A 73 1.02 2.40 -19.17
CA ASP A 73 0.70 2.95 -20.49
C ASP A 73 0.28 4.42 -20.49
N GLY A 74 0.20 5.03 -19.31
CA GLY A 74 -0.23 6.42 -19.13
C GLY A 74 -1.73 6.59 -18.94
N GLU A 75 -2.52 5.52 -19.04
CA GLU A 75 -3.93 5.45 -18.67
C GLU A 75 -4.25 4.09 -18.03
N VAL A 76 -5.20 4.07 -17.10
CA VAL A 76 -5.72 2.82 -16.52
C VAL A 76 -6.85 2.28 -17.39
N GLN A 77 -6.72 1.04 -17.83
CA GLN A 77 -7.72 0.38 -18.66
C GLN A 77 -9.01 0.12 -17.89
N ARG A 78 -10.16 0.06 -18.59
CA ARG A 78 -11.45 -0.22 -17.95
C ARG A 78 -11.46 -1.57 -17.23
N GLN A 79 -10.91 -2.60 -17.87
CA GLN A 79 -10.86 -3.96 -17.35
C GLN A 79 -9.95 -4.06 -16.13
N GLU A 80 -8.82 -3.35 -16.13
CA GLU A 80 -7.91 -3.28 -14.97
C GLU A 80 -8.58 -2.55 -13.80
N ARG A 81 -9.22 -1.40 -14.05
CA ARG A 81 -10.01 -0.68 -13.05
C ARG A 81 -11.08 -1.59 -12.44
N GLU A 82 -11.87 -2.27 -13.27
CA GLU A 82 -12.88 -3.22 -12.79
C GLU A 82 -12.27 -4.37 -11.99
N ALA A 83 -11.10 -4.86 -12.38
CA ALA A 83 -10.40 -5.92 -11.66
C ALA A 83 -9.88 -5.44 -10.30
N ILE A 84 -9.33 -4.23 -10.21
CA ILE A 84 -8.89 -3.63 -8.93
C ILE A 84 -10.11 -3.37 -8.03
N MET A 85 -11.23 -2.90 -8.57
CA MET A 85 -12.46 -2.72 -7.79
C MET A 85 -13.01 -4.07 -7.27
N ARG A 86 -12.94 -5.14 -8.06
CA ARG A 86 -13.27 -6.51 -7.60
C ARG A 86 -12.37 -7.00 -6.47
N VAL A 87 -11.09 -6.57 -6.44
CA VAL A 87 -10.20 -6.87 -5.30
C VAL A 87 -10.66 -6.17 -4.03
N LEU A 88 -11.16 -4.93 -4.13
CA LEU A 88 -11.76 -4.22 -2.99
C LEU A 88 -13.01 -4.94 -2.46
N GLU A 89 -13.91 -5.32 -3.36
CA GLU A 89 -15.11 -6.09 -3.00
C GLU A 89 -14.76 -7.41 -2.32
N ALA A 90 -13.77 -8.15 -2.85
CA ALA A 90 -13.30 -9.41 -2.25
C ALA A 90 -12.62 -9.23 -0.88
N ARG A 91 -12.21 -8.01 -0.54
CA ARG A 91 -11.66 -7.61 0.77
C ARG A 91 -12.71 -6.97 1.68
N ASP A 92 -14.00 -7.10 1.35
CA ASP A 92 -15.13 -6.48 2.07
C ASP A 92 -15.05 -4.94 2.18
N VAL A 93 -14.26 -4.29 1.31
CA VAL A 93 -14.12 -2.84 1.28
C VAL A 93 -15.39 -2.24 0.66
N GLN A 94 -16.19 -1.58 1.49
CA GLN A 94 -17.48 -1.02 1.08
C GLN A 94 -17.30 0.13 0.09
N GLN A 95 -18.17 0.19 -0.92
CA GLN A 95 -18.23 1.33 -1.84
C GLN A 95 -18.49 2.63 -1.06
N GLY A 96 -17.72 3.68 -1.37
CA GLY A 96 -17.78 4.96 -0.68
C GLY A 96 -17.08 5.01 0.69
N SER A 97 -16.49 3.90 1.17
CA SER A 97 -15.60 3.93 2.33
C SER A 97 -14.30 4.71 2.04
N PRO A 98 -13.56 5.17 3.06
CA PRO A 98 -12.29 5.88 2.84
C PRO A 98 -11.27 5.09 2.00
N ALA A 99 -11.15 3.78 2.23
CA ALA A 99 -10.28 2.91 1.43
C ALA A 99 -10.71 2.84 -0.05
N TYR A 100 -12.02 2.74 -0.30
CA TYR A 100 -12.56 2.72 -1.65
C TYR A 100 -12.28 4.04 -2.37
N VAL A 101 -12.62 5.16 -1.74
CA VAL A 101 -12.43 6.50 -2.32
C VAL A 101 -10.96 6.78 -2.61
N LEU A 102 -10.05 6.34 -1.72
CA LEU A 102 -8.61 6.45 -1.95
C LEU A 102 -8.19 5.72 -3.22
N VAL A 103 -8.55 4.45 -3.35
CA VAL A 103 -8.17 3.64 -4.53
C VAL A 103 -8.80 4.21 -5.80
N ASP A 104 -10.08 4.58 -5.76
CA ASP A 104 -10.77 5.18 -6.90
C ASP A 104 -10.07 6.46 -7.38
N SER A 105 -9.68 7.32 -6.44
CA SER A 105 -8.95 8.56 -6.73
C SER A 105 -7.58 8.28 -7.36
N LEU A 106 -6.85 7.27 -6.89
CA LEU A 106 -5.55 6.86 -7.44
C LEU A 106 -5.67 6.26 -8.85
N LEU A 107 -6.83 5.67 -9.19
CA LEU A 107 -7.13 5.16 -10.52
C LEU A 107 -7.64 6.25 -11.47
N GLU A 108 -8.18 7.35 -10.94
CA GLU A 108 -8.58 8.52 -11.73
C GLU A 108 -7.39 9.42 -12.07
N GLN A 109 -6.48 9.60 -11.10
CA GLN A 109 -5.32 10.46 -11.26
C GLN A 109 -4.04 9.73 -10.87
N ARG A 110 -3.11 9.63 -11.83
CA ARG A 110 -1.79 9.03 -11.61
C ARG A 110 -1.04 9.78 -10.50
N PRO A 111 -0.61 9.07 -9.43
CA PRO A 111 0.31 9.64 -8.45
C PRO A 111 1.67 10.01 -9.05
N ALA A 112 2.36 10.94 -8.42
CA ALA A 112 3.74 11.28 -8.78
C ALA A 112 4.66 10.06 -8.65
N LYS A 113 5.70 9.98 -9.48
CA LYS A 113 6.63 8.84 -9.47
C LYS A 113 7.29 8.68 -8.11
N GLU A 114 7.70 9.78 -7.50
CA GLU A 114 8.35 9.81 -6.19
C GLU A 114 7.45 9.24 -5.09
N TYR A 115 6.13 9.42 -5.21
CA TYR A 115 5.17 8.83 -4.29
C TYR A 115 5.15 7.30 -4.42
N PHE A 116 5.12 6.78 -5.65
CA PHE A 116 5.20 5.34 -5.88
C PHE A 116 6.52 4.75 -5.37
N ASP A 117 7.64 5.39 -5.67
CA ASP A 117 8.96 4.93 -5.24
C ASP A 117 9.03 4.79 -3.70
N GLU A 118 8.50 5.76 -2.95
CA GLU A 118 8.46 5.68 -1.48
C GLU A 118 7.48 4.59 -1.00
N THR A 119 6.30 4.45 -1.62
CA THR A 119 5.36 3.37 -1.25
C THR A 119 5.97 1.98 -1.45
N LEU A 120 6.72 1.78 -2.55
CA LEU A 120 7.43 0.53 -2.83
C LEU A 120 8.56 0.28 -1.82
N ALA A 121 9.31 1.32 -1.45
CA ALA A 121 10.34 1.21 -0.42
C ALA A 121 9.76 0.80 0.94
N VAL A 122 8.59 1.33 1.32
CA VAL A 122 7.89 0.93 2.54
C VAL A 122 7.34 -0.49 2.41
N LEU A 123 6.73 -0.85 1.27
CA LEU A 123 6.21 -2.20 1.04
C LEU A 123 7.31 -3.27 1.09
N ARG A 124 8.49 -3.00 0.52
CA ARG A 124 9.66 -3.88 0.64
C ARG A 124 9.95 -4.21 2.09
N ASP A 125 9.97 -3.21 2.95
CA ASP A 125 10.28 -3.40 4.37
C ASP A 125 9.12 -4.09 5.12
N ILE A 126 7.87 -3.90 4.69
CA ILE A 126 6.69 -4.62 5.20
C ILE A 126 6.75 -6.12 4.83
N VAL A 127 7.25 -6.46 3.64
CA VAL A 127 7.29 -7.85 3.14
C VAL A 127 8.63 -8.56 3.37
N ALA A 128 9.65 -7.86 3.88
CA ALA A 128 11.02 -8.36 4.00
C ALA A 128 11.12 -9.74 4.70
N ASP A 129 10.35 -9.95 5.76
CA ASP A 129 10.34 -11.21 6.53
C ASP A 129 9.27 -12.21 6.05
N ASN A 130 8.52 -11.88 4.99
CA ASN A 130 7.42 -12.68 4.49
C ASN A 130 7.49 -12.86 2.96
N ASN A 131 8.37 -13.78 2.55
CA ASN A 131 8.57 -14.15 1.15
C ASN A 131 7.26 -14.45 0.39
N ARG A 132 6.31 -15.14 1.03
CA ARG A 132 5.01 -15.46 0.41
C ARG A 132 4.19 -14.22 0.12
N ARG A 133 4.30 -13.20 0.97
CA ARG A 133 3.61 -11.92 0.75
C ARG A 133 4.21 -11.16 -0.42
N ALA A 134 5.54 -11.12 -0.53
CA ALA A 134 6.21 -10.51 -1.68
C ALA A 134 5.78 -11.18 -3.01
N GLU A 135 5.77 -12.52 -3.05
CA GLU A 135 5.30 -13.30 -4.19
C GLU A 135 3.82 -13.01 -4.53
N ALA A 136 2.96 -12.98 -3.50
CA ALA A 136 1.53 -12.70 -3.67
C ALA A 136 1.23 -11.29 -4.20
N LEU A 137 2.01 -10.27 -3.82
CA LEU A 137 1.84 -8.91 -4.33
C LEU A 137 2.19 -8.80 -5.82
N VAL A 138 3.28 -9.44 -6.21
CA VAL A 138 3.66 -9.55 -7.62
C VAL A 138 2.60 -10.31 -8.43
N ASP A 139 2.09 -11.41 -7.89
CA ASP A 139 1.03 -12.19 -8.55
C ASP A 139 -0.24 -11.37 -8.73
N LEU A 140 -0.59 -10.53 -7.74
CA LEU A 140 -1.71 -9.63 -7.85
C LEU A 140 -1.51 -8.60 -8.98
N CYS A 141 -0.31 -8.01 -9.10
CA CYS A 141 0.01 -7.09 -10.19
C CYS A 141 -0.16 -7.77 -11.56
N PHE A 142 0.32 -9.00 -11.70
CA PHE A 142 0.18 -9.78 -12.93
C PHE A 142 -1.30 -10.05 -13.28
N VAL A 143 -2.09 -10.53 -12.31
CA VAL A 143 -3.51 -10.86 -12.53
C VAL A 143 -4.31 -9.65 -13.00
N ILE A 144 -3.96 -8.46 -12.50
CA ILE A 144 -4.63 -7.22 -12.89
C ILE A 144 -4.20 -6.79 -14.30
N ALA A 145 -2.91 -6.80 -14.62
CA ALA A 145 -2.43 -6.49 -15.96
C ALA A 145 -3.01 -7.46 -17.02
N GLU A 146 -3.13 -8.75 -16.70
CA GLU A 146 -3.74 -9.75 -17.60
C GLU A 146 -5.24 -9.50 -17.87
N ALA A 147 -5.95 -8.78 -16.98
CA ALA A 147 -7.38 -8.51 -17.16
C ALA A 147 -7.68 -7.74 -18.46
N HIS A 148 -6.70 -7.01 -18.99
CA HIS A 148 -6.78 -6.31 -20.27
C HIS A 148 -6.58 -7.24 -21.50
N GLY A 149 -5.82 -8.35 -21.38
CA GLY A 149 -5.35 -9.17 -22.50
C GLY A 149 -6.28 -10.26 -23.05
N ALA A 150 -7.38 -10.60 -22.38
CA ALA A 150 -8.22 -11.75 -22.76
C ALA A 150 -9.22 -11.50 -23.92
N GLY A 151 -9.21 -10.31 -24.54
CA GLY A 151 -10.36 -9.79 -25.29
C GLY A 151 -10.39 -9.96 -26.82
N PHE A 152 -9.30 -9.71 -27.55
CA PHE A 152 -9.38 -9.64 -29.03
C PHE A 152 -8.04 -10.04 -29.68
N LEU A 153 -8.09 -11.06 -30.55
CA LEU A 153 -7.04 -11.46 -31.52
C LEU A 153 -5.76 -12.09 -30.93
N ASN A 154 -5.68 -13.44 -30.93
CA ASN A 154 -4.49 -14.27 -31.25
C ASN A 154 -3.05 -13.77 -30.91
N LEU A 155 -2.87 -12.95 -29.88
CA LEU A 155 -1.56 -12.49 -29.40
C LEU A 155 -1.06 -13.46 -28.33
N ARG A 156 0.23 -13.76 -28.42
CA ARG A 156 0.93 -14.81 -27.67
C ARG A 156 1.35 -14.35 -26.27
N ASP A 157 1.25 -13.05 -25.97
CA ASP A 157 1.56 -12.42 -24.68
C ASP A 157 0.33 -11.62 -24.21
N PRO A 158 -0.24 -11.93 -23.03
CA PRO A 158 -1.46 -11.30 -22.53
C PRO A 158 -1.23 -9.94 -21.83
N ILE A 159 0.01 -9.45 -21.77
CA ILE A 159 0.41 -8.22 -21.08
C ILE A 159 1.25 -7.37 -22.03
N ASP A 160 1.03 -6.04 -22.06
CA ASP A 160 1.83 -5.13 -22.88
C ASP A 160 3.29 -5.05 -22.40
N ALA A 161 4.20 -4.70 -23.30
CA ALA A 161 5.62 -4.54 -22.98
C ALA A 161 5.88 -3.53 -21.84
N ARG A 162 5.09 -2.46 -21.75
CA ARG A 162 5.24 -1.42 -20.70
C ARG A 162 4.70 -1.88 -19.36
N GLU A 163 3.54 -2.52 -19.32
CA GLU A 163 2.98 -3.15 -18.12
C GLU A 163 3.94 -4.23 -17.58
N LYS A 164 4.50 -5.04 -18.49
CA LYS A 164 5.50 -6.04 -18.16
C LYS A 164 6.75 -5.41 -17.57
N GLN A 165 7.27 -4.33 -18.17
CA GLN A 165 8.40 -3.58 -17.62
C GLN A 165 8.10 -3.03 -16.21
N ALA A 166 6.94 -2.41 -16.02
CA ALA A 166 6.50 -1.90 -14.71
C ALA A 166 6.38 -3.02 -13.66
N LEU A 167 5.91 -4.21 -14.06
CA LEU A 167 5.86 -5.40 -13.19
C LEU A 167 7.27 -5.83 -12.74
N TYR A 168 8.25 -5.84 -13.64
CA TYR A 168 9.65 -6.14 -13.27
C TYR A 168 10.22 -5.08 -12.33
N GLU A 169 9.97 -3.79 -12.57
CA GLU A 169 10.41 -2.69 -11.70
C GLU A 169 9.82 -2.81 -10.30
N VAL A 170 8.52 -3.12 -10.19
CA VAL A 170 7.86 -3.42 -8.92
C VAL A 170 8.52 -4.61 -8.22
N ALA A 171 8.78 -5.69 -8.94
CA ALA A 171 9.37 -6.90 -8.35
C ALA A 171 10.80 -6.67 -7.87
N GLU A 172 11.60 -5.90 -8.61
CA GLU A 172 12.93 -5.48 -8.18
C GLU A 172 12.85 -4.60 -6.92
N ALA A 173 11.93 -3.63 -6.90
CA ALA A 173 11.75 -2.74 -5.75
C ALA A 173 11.28 -3.49 -4.48
N LEU A 174 10.45 -4.52 -4.62
CA LEU A 174 9.98 -5.37 -3.52
C LEU A 174 11.04 -6.35 -2.99
N GLY A 175 12.16 -6.52 -3.71
CA GLY A 175 13.34 -7.26 -3.27
C GLY A 175 13.59 -8.58 -4.00
N GLU A 176 14.69 -9.24 -3.65
CA GLU A 176 15.24 -10.41 -4.37
C GLU A 176 14.23 -11.54 -4.56
N ARG A 177 13.36 -11.77 -3.58
CA ARG A 177 12.37 -12.84 -3.64
C ARG A 177 11.29 -12.57 -4.70
N ALA A 178 10.73 -11.36 -4.71
CA ALA A 178 9.76 -10.93 -5.70
C ALA A 178 10.36 -10.97 -7.12
N HIS A 179 11.58 -10.45 -7.28
CA HIS A 179 12.31 -10.50 -8.55
C HIS A 179 12.54 -11.92 -9.07
N THR A 180 13.01 -12.81 -8.20
CA THR A 180 13.23 -14.23 -8.55
C THR A 180 11.93 -14.92 -8.94
N TRP A 181 10.84 -14.60 -8.24
CA TRP A 181 9.51 -15.13 -8.54
C TRP A 181 9.02 -14.72 -9.94
N VAL A 182 9.11 -13.43 -10.29
CA VAL A 182 8.78 -12.94 -11.63
C VAL A 182 9.62 -13.65 -12.69
N LYS A 183 10.94 -13.72 -12.50
CA LYS A 183 11.84 -14.38 -13.45
C LYS A 183 11.49 -15.86 -13.67
N ALA A 184 11.20 -16.58 -12.60
CA ALA A 184 10.84 -18.00 -12.67
C ALA A 184 9.49 -18.21 -13.39
N LYS A 185 8.54 -17.29 -13.20
CA LYS A 185 7.18 -17.42 -13.73
C LYS A 185 7.03 -16.91 -15.16
N PHE A 186 7.77 -15.85 -15.53
CA PHE A 186 7.58 -15.11 -16.79
C PHE A 186 8.81 -15.05 -17.70
N GLY A 187 9.94 -15.61 -17.26
CA GLY A 187 11.22 -15.55 -17.97
C GLY A 187 11.99 -14.26 -17.70
N GLU A 188 13.13 -14.09 -18.38
CA GLU A 188 13.89 -12.84 -18.34
C GLU A 188 13.36 -11.84 -19.38
N PHE A 189 13.28 -10.57 -19.00
CA PHE A 189 13.08 -9.47 -19.93
C PHE A 189 14.37 -9.28 -20.73
N SER A 190 14.30 -9.34 -22.07
CA SER A 190 15.43 -9.05 -22.99
C SER A 190 15.24 -7.71 -23.65
#